data_AF-A0A353LFZ0-F1
#
_entry.id   AF-A0A353LFZ0-F1
#
_cell.length_a   1.000
_cell.length_b   1.000
_cell.length_c   1.000
_cell.angle_alpha   90.00
_cell.angle_beta   90.00
_cell.angle_gamma   90.00
#
_symmetry.space_group_name_H-M   'P 1'
#
loop_
_entity.id
_entity.type
_entity.pdbx_description
1 polymer ?
#
loop_
_entity_poly.entity_id
_entity_poly.type
_entity_poly.pdbx_seq_one_letter_code
_entity_poly.pdbx_strand_id
1 'polypeptide(L)'
;QINSISNSVFATFGIKHVITGAIMAFFLALIIIGGIKRIAKVTERLVPFMAIFYFVGALAVILFNYQNIIPSFASIFLDLFTGTAATGGFLGAGFAFAFNQGVNRGLFSNESGQGSAPIAHAAAKAHEPVSEGMVAILEPFIDTIIICFLTGLVLLSSGVWKEKLP
;
A
#
# COMPACT_ATOMS: atom_id res chain seq x y z
N GLN A 1 0.51 -11.14 3.34
CA GLN A 1 0.26 -10.82 1.92
C GLN A 1 -0.44 -11.96 1.16
N ILE A 2 0.07 -13.21 1.16
CA ILE A 2 -0.53 -14.34 0.40
C ILE A 2 -2.02 -14.58 0.74
N ASN A 3 -2.41 -14.46 2.01
CA ASN A 3 -3.81 -14.62 2.42
C ASN A 3 -4.74 -13.60 1.72
N SER A 4 -4.38 -12.32 1.69
CA SER A 4 -5.16 -11.28 1.02
C SER A 4 -5.29 -11.53 -0.48
N ILE A 5 -4.19 -11.91 -1.16
CA ILE A 5 -4.20 -12.29 -2.58
C ILE A 5 -5.16 -13.46 -2.80
N SER A 6 -5.06 -14.49 -1.97
CA SER A 6 -5.90 -15.67 -2.07
C SER A 6 -7.38 -15.36 -1.87
N ASN A 7 -7.73 -14.48 -0.93
CA ASN A 7 -9.10 -14.03 -0.72
C ASN A 7 -9.63 -13.23 -1.92
N SER A 8 -8.84 -12.30 -2.47
CA SER A 8 -9.24 -11.54 -3.66
C SER A 8 -9.45 -12.45 -4.86
N VAL A 9 -8.54 -13.40 -5.11
CA VAL A 9 -8.65 -14.35 -6.23
C VAL A 9 -9.86 -15.28 -6.05
N PHE A 10 -10.13 -15.73 -4.83
CA PHE A 10 -11.32 -16.53 -4.53
C PHE A 10 -12.60 -15.73 -4.75
N ALA A 11 -12.67 -14.49 -4.24
CA ALA A 11 -13.85 -13.63 -4.38
C ALA A 11 -14.14 -13.25 -5.84
N THR A 12 -13.12 -13.00 -6.65
CA THR A 12 -13.28 -12.57 -8.05
C THR A 12 -13.45 -13.74 -9.03
N PHE A 13 -12.74 -14.85 -8.81
CA PHE A 13 -12.65 -15.95 -9.79
C PHE A 13 -13.12 -17.31 -9.25
N GLY A 14 -13.49 -17.42 -7.97
CA GLY A 14 -13.90 -18.68 -7.34
C GLY A 14 -12.78 -19.71 -7.16
N ILE A 15 -11.51 -19.33 -7.38
CA ILE A 15 -10.38 -20.26 -7.30
C ILE A 15 -10.08 -20.56 -5.82
N LYS A 16 -10.08 -21.85 -5.46
CA LYS A 16 -9.83 -22.31 -4.09
C LYS A 16 -8.48 -21.85 -3.56
N HIS A 17 -8.43 -21.48 -2.28
CA HIS A 17 -7.24 -20.96 -1.63
C HIS A 17 -5.99 -21.84 -1.76
N VAL A 18 -6.16 -23.16 -1.67
CA VAL A 18 -5.06 -24.13 -1.79
C VAL A 18 -4.37 -24.03 -3.16
N ILE A 19 -5.13 -23.79 -4.23
CA ILE A 19 -4.60 -23.69 -5.59
C ILE A 19 -3.80 -22.38 -5.73
N THR A 20 -4.36 -21.25 -5.29
CA THR A 20 -3.64 -19.97 -5.30
C THR A 20 -2.36 -20.03 -4.48
N GLY A 21 -2.42 -20.63 -3.28
CA GLY A 21 -1.27 -20.82 -2.42
C GLY A 21 -0.19 -21.70 -3.04
N ALA A 22 -0.56 -22.82 -3.66
CA ALA A 22 0.38 -23.72 -4.33
C ALA A 22 1.10 -23.05 -5.50
N ILE A 23 0.36 -22.31 -6.34
CA ILE A 23 0.93 -21.59 -7.48
C ILE A 23 1.89 -20.50 -6.99
N MET A 24 1.48 -19.71 -5.99
CA MET A 24 2.32 -18.67 -5.40
C MET A 24 3.60 -19.25 -4.78
N ALA A 25 3.48 -20.35 -4.04
CA ALA A 25 4.62 -21.03 -3.43
C ALA A 25 5.61 -21.55 -4.49
N PHE A 26 5.11 -22.12 -5.59
CA PHE A 26 5.93 -22.59 -6.70
C PHE A 26 6.75 -21.44 -7.32
N PHE A 27 6.11 -20.33 -7.69
CA PHE A 27 6.82 -19.19 -8.28
C PHE A 27 7.81 -18.55 -7.29
N LEU A 28 7.42 -18.42 -6.01
CA LEU A 28 8.30 -17.88 -4.98
C LEU A 28 9.54 -18.78 -4.80
N ALA A 29 9.38 -20.10 -4.79
CA ALA A 29 10.49 -21.04 -4.70
C ALA A 29 11.48 -20.89 -5.87
N LEU A 30 10.99 -20.73 -7.10
CA LEU A 30 11.84 -20.52 -8.28
C LEU A 30 12.72 -19.27 -8.17
N ILE A 31 12.20 -18.22 -7.51
CA ILE A 31 12.91 -16.96 -7.30
C ILE A 31 13.92 -17.10 -6.14
N ILE A 32 13.47 -17.59 -4.98
CA ILE A 32 14.28 -17.67 -3.74
C ILE A 32 15.44 -18.65 -3.88
N ILE A 33 15.25 -19.82 -4.50
CA ILE A 33 16.31 -20.84 -4.66
C ILE A 33 17.53 -20.27 -5.42
N GLY A 34 17.34 -19.25 -6.27
CA GLY A 34 18.44 -18.58 -6.98
C GLY A 34 19.21 -17.54 -6.16
N GLY A 35 18.86 -17.32 -4.88
CA GLY A 35 19.52 -16.39 -3.97
C GLY A 35 19.29 -14.90 -4.29
N ILE A 36 19.97 -14.02 -3.55
CA ILE A 36 19.75 -12.57 -3.56
C ILE A 36 19.93 -11.93 -4.95
N LYS A 37 20.85 -12.43 -5.76
CA LYS A 37 21.07 -11.92 -7.13
C LYS A 37 19.85 -12.16 -8.04
N ARG A 38 19.19 -13.32 -7.91
CA ARG A 38 17.96 -13.61 -8.66
C ARG A 38 16.80 -12.79 -8.14
N ILE A 39 16.67 -12.66 -6.82
CA ILE A 39 15.64 -11.81 -6.20
C ILE A 39 15.76 -10.38 -6.73
N ALA A 40 16.95 -9.76 -6.62
CA ALA A 40 17.18 -8.41 -7.12
C ALA A 40 16.84 -8.26 -8.62
N LYS A 41 17.26 -9.21 -9.47
CA LYS A 41 16.98 -9.19 -10.91
C LYS A 41 15.49 -9.32 -11.28
N VAL A 42 14.70 -10.01 -10.45
CA VAL A 42 13.26 -10.08 -10.66
C VAL A 42 12.60 -8.81 -10.14
N THR A 43 12.95 -8.38 -8.94
CA THR A 43 12.41 -7.18 -8.28
C THR A 43 12.69 -5.91 -9.08
N GLU A 44 13.90 -5.74 -9.65
CA GLU A 44 14.26 -4.54 -10.44
C GLU A 44 13.35 -4.32 -11.65
N ARG A 45 12.71 -5.38 -12.17
CA ARG A 45 11.76 -5.29 -13.30
C ARG A 45 10.32 -5.29 -12.84
N LEU A 46 10.01 -6.15 -11.87
CA LEU A 46 8.65 -6.35 -11.39
C LEU A 46 8.14 -5.11 -10.64
N VAL A 47 8.95 -4.53 -9.75
CA VAL A 47 8.53 -3.40 -8.91
C VAL A 47 8.20 -2.15 -9.74
N PRO A 48 9.05 -1.68 -10.68
CA PRO A 48 8.70 -0.53 -11.50
C PRO A 48 7.46 -0.78 -12.36
N PHE A 49 7.35 -1.98 -12.94
CA PHE A 49 6.17 -2.36 -13.71
C PHE A 49 4.89 -2.33 -12.86
N MET A 50 4.93 -2.90 -11.66
CA MET A 50 3.82 -2.92 -10.71
C MET A 50 3.40 -1.49 -10.32
N ALA A 51 4.36 -0.63 -9.98
CA ALA A 51 4.10 0.74 -9.58
C ALA A 51 3.46 1.55 -10.71
N ILE A 52 3.99 1.46 -11.93
CA ILE A 52 3.44 2.16 -13.10
C ILE A 52 2.04 1.65 -13.43
N PHE A 53 1.85 0.33 -13.46
CA PHE A 53 0.56 -0.28 -13.75
C PHE A 53 -0.51 0.17 -12.75
N TYR A 54 -0.17 0.14 -11.46
CA TYR A 54 -1.06 0.60 -10.39
C TYR A 54 -1.34 2.09 -10.49
N PHE A 55 -0.31 2.91 -10.70
CA PHE A 55 -0.44 4.35 -10.83
C PHE A 55 -1.40 4.74 -11.96
N VAL A 56 -1.25 4.12 -13.14
CA VAL A 56 -2.14 4.35 -14.30
C VAL A 56 -3.56 3.91 -13.99
N GLY A 57 -3.75 2.73 -13.38
CA GLY A 57 -5.07 2.24 -12.98
C GLY A 57 -5.76 3.15 -11.96
N ALA A 58 -5.02 3.60 -10.95
CA ALA A 58 -5.51 4.53 -9.94
C ALA A 58 -5.92 5.88 -10.57
N LEU A 59 -5.07 6.42 -11.45
CA LEU A 59 -5.37 7.66 -12.16
C LEU A 59 -6.60 7.51 -13.05
N ALA A 60 -6.77 6.37 -13.72
CA ALA A 60 -7.96 6.10 -14.53
C ALA A 60 -9.25 6.15 -13.69
N VAL A 61 -9.27 5.52 -12.51
CA VAL A 61 -10.44 5.56 -11.61
C VAL A 61 -10.69 6.96 -11.07
N ILE A 62 -9.64 7.68 -10.65
CA ILE A 62 -9.74 9.04 -10.12
C ILE A 62 -10.28 10.00 -11.18
N LEU A 63 -9.77 9.92 -12.42
CA LEU A 63 -10.22 10.77 -13.52
C LEU A 63 -11.65 10.44 -13.94
N PHE A 64 -12.06 9.16 -13.90
CA PHE A 64 -13.45 8.78 -14.13
C PHE A 64 -14.40 9.38 -13.07
N ASN A 65 -13.90 9.56 -11.85
CA ASN A 65 -14.62 10.16 -10.72
C ASN A 65 -14.14 11.60 -10.41
N TYR A 66 -13.74 12.38 -11.42
CA TYR A 66 -13.05 13.66 -11.23
C TYR A 66 -13.83 14.66 -10.34
N GLN A 67 -15.16 14.63 -10.38
CA GLN A 67 -16.03 15.48 -9.57
C GLN A 67 -15.85 15.22 -8.06
N ASN A 68 -15.46 14.01 -7.70
CA ASN A 68 -15.25 13.58 -6.31
C ASN A 68 -13.82 13.81 -5.83
N ILE A 69 -12.89 14.32 -6.64
CA ILE A 69 -11.50 14.58 -6.21
C ILE A 69 -11.46 15.60 -5.07
N ILE A 70 -12.05 16.79 -5.27
CA ILE A 70 -12.06 17.85 -4.27
C ILE A 70 -12.86 17.42 -3.01
N PRO A 71 -14.07 16.86 -3.14
CA PRO A 71 -14.80 16.31 -1.99
C PRO A 71 -14.02 15.25 -1.20
N SER A 72 -13.32 14.34 -1.88
CA SER A 72 -12.52 13.29 -1.23
C SER A 72 -11.33 13.88 -0.49
N PHE A 73 -10.66 14.87 -1.06
CA PHE A 73 -9.55 15.52 -0.38
C PHE A 73 -10.04 16.31 0.85
N ALA A 74 -11.17 17.00 0.72
CA ALA A 74 -11.79 17.70 1.85
C ALA A 74 -12.22 16.74 2.96
N SER A 75 -12.78 15.57 2.62
CA SER A 75 -13.26 14.59 3.61
C SER A 75 -12.13 14.03 4.47
N ILE A 76 -10.90 13.88 3.94
CA ILE A 76 -9.73 13.44 4.72
C ILE A 76 -9.49 14.35 5.93
N PHE A 77 -9.70 15.65 5.79
CA PHE A 77 -9.52 16.62 6.88
C PHE A 77 -10.82 16.87 7.65
N LEU A 78 -11.95 17.00 6.96
CA LEU A 78 -13.23 17.28 7.61
C LEU A 78 -13.66 16.14 8.52
N ASP A 79 -13.68 14.89 8.04
CA ASP A 79 -14.11 13.74 8.84
C ASP A 79 -13.18 13.48 10.05
N LEU A 80 -11.95 13.99 9.99
CA LEU A 80 -10.97 13.93 11.09
C LEU A 80 -11.33 14.89 12.24
N PHE A 81 -12.01 16.00 11.94
CA PHE A 81 -12.36 17.06 12.90
C PHE A 81 -13.87 17.21 13.13
N THR A 82 -14.73 16.59 12.33
CA THR A 82 -16.20 16.67 12.42
C THR A 82 -16.82 15.34 12.86
N GLY A 83 -16.58 14.95 14.11
CA GLY A 83 -17.45 14.01 14.82
C GLY A 83 -18.74 14.71 15.25
N THR A 84 -19.88 14.09 14.96
CA THR A 84 -21.21 14.55 15.38
C THR A 84 -21.22 14.98 16.84
N ALA A 85 -21.69 16.21 17.07
CA ALA A 85 -21.49 17.08 18.22
C ALA A 85 -22.19 16.67 19.54
N ALA A 86 -22.38 15.38 19.84
CA ALA A 86 -23.11 14.99 21.05
C ALA A 86 -22.25 14.92 22.33
N THR A 87 -20.97 14.57 22.26
CA THR A 87 -20.10 14.48 23.46
C THR A 87 -18.64 14.31 23.05
N GLY A 88 -17.77 15.26 23.38
CA GLY A 88 -16.36 15.34 22.95
C GLY A 88 -15.47 14.09 23.17
N GLY A 89 -15.93 13.08 23.92
CA GLY A 89 -15.25 11.79 24.06
C GLY A 89 -15.21 10.93 22.79
N PHE A 90 -16.23 11.01 21.92
CA PHE A 90 -16.25 10.22 20.67
C PHE A 90 -15.42 10.88 19.55
N LEU A 91 -15.30 12.21 19.57
CA LEU A 91 -14.40 12.98 18.71
C LEU A 91 -12.93 12.59 18.96
N GLY A 92 -12.52 12.57 20.23
CA GLY A 92 -11.17 12.13 20.62
C GLY A 92 -10.92 10.66 20.31
N ALA A 93 -11.90 9.78 20.57
CA ALA A 93 -11.77 8.34 20.29
C ALA A 93 -11.71 8.05 18.77
N GLY A 94 -12.52 8.72 17.96
CA GLY A 94 -12.51 8.59 16.51
C GLY A 94 -11.22 9.12 15.88
N PHE A 95 -10.76 10.28 16.31
CA PHE A 95 -9.46 10.83 15.91
C PHE A 95 -8.32 9.88 16.32
N ALA A 96 -8.27 9.46 17.58
CA ALA A 96 -7.24 8.54 18.06
C ALA A 96 -7.29 7.21 17.30
N PHE A 97 -8.47 6.68 17.01
CA PHE A 97 -8.62 5.47 16.21
C PHE A 97 -8.09 5.66 14.78
N ALA A 98 -8.52 6.71 14.08
CA ALA A 98 -8.07 7.01 12.71
C ALA A 98 -6.56 7.26 12.66
N PHE A 99 -6.03 8.02 13.63
CA PHE A 99 -4.60 8.29 13.75
C PHE A 99 -3.80 7.02 14.02
N ASN A 100 -4.15 6.24 15.04
CA ASN A 100 -3.46 4.99 15.35
C ASN A 100 -3.56 4.00 14.19
N GLN A 101 -4.73 3.88 13.55
CA GLN A 101 -4.90 2.99 12.42
C GLN A 101 -4.08 3.45 11.20
N GLY A 102 -4.05 4.76 10.93
CA GLY A 102 -3.25 5.38 9.87
C GLY A 102 -1.76 5.20 10.09
N VAL A 103 -1.25 5.52 11.29
CA VAL A 103 0.15 5.31 11.66
C VAL A 103 0.51 3.83 11.57
N ASN A 104 -0.28 2.92 12.17
CA ASN A 104 0.01 1.49 12.14
C ASN A 104 0.05 0.94 10.71
N ARG A 105 -0.87 1.36 9.83
CA ARG A 105 -0.86 0.93 8.43
C ARG A 105 0.27 1.58 7.64
N GLY A 106 0.58 2.84 7.90
CA GLY A 106 1.68 3.56 7.27
C GLY A 106 3.03 2.92 7.59
N LEU A 107 3.31 2.70 8.87
CA LEU A 107 4.54 2.02 9.34
C LEU A 107 4.66 0.59 8.78
N PHE A 108 3.54 -0.11 8.61
CA PHE A 108 3.54 -1.45 8.01
C PHE A 108 3.74 -1.42 6.48
N SER A 109 3.25 -0.39 5.79
CA SER A 109 3.37 -0.28 4.33
C SER A 109 4.80 0.04 3.90
N ASN A 110 5.40 1.04 4.54
CA ASN A 110 6.74 1.53 4.19
C ASN A 110 7.86 0.98 5.08
N GLU A 111 7.53 0.06 6.00
CA GLU A 111 8.47 -0.57 6.92
C GLU A 111 9.27 0.40 7.81
N SER A 112 8.76 1.63 8.01
CA SER A 112 9.44 2.66 8.80
C SER A 112 9.60 2.21 10.25
N GLY A 113 10.82 2.34 10.77
CA GLY A 113 11.14 1.97 12.14
C GLY A 113 11.22 0.45 12.42
N GLN A 114 11.03 -0.41 11.40
CA GLN A 114 11.13 -1.87 11.57
C GLN A 114 12.56 -2.42 11.43
N GLY A 115 13.47 -1.65 10.82
CA GLY A 115 14.88 -2.05 10.66
C GLY A 115 15.14 -3.12 9.58
N SER A 116 14.12 -3.50 8.80
CA SER A 116 14.22 -4.46 7.69
C SER A 116 14.83 -3.85 6.43
N ALA A 117 14.42 -2.63 6.04
CA ALA A 117 14.94 -1.96 4.84
C ALA A 117 16.49 -1.86 4.79
N PRO A 118 17.19 -1.51 5.89
CA PRO A 118 18.66 -1.51 5.91
C PRO A 118 19.32 -2.84 5.55
N ILE A 119 18.65 -3.99 5.72
CA ILE A 119 19.18 -5.30 5.34
C ILE A 119 19.35 -5.39 3.82
N ALA A 120 18.38 -4.87 3.06
CA ALA A 120 18.44 -4.83 1.61
C ALA A 120 19.47 -3.79 1.11
N HIS A 121 19.45 -2.59 1.69
CA HIS A 121 20.40 -1.52 1.34
C HIS A 121 21.86 -1.86 1.67
N ALA A 122 22.11 -2.65 2.72
CA ALA A 122 23.46 -3.12 3.05
C ALA A 122 24.08 -4.02 1.96
N ALA A 123 23.25 -4.62 1.10
CA ALA A 123 23.72 -5.40 -0.06
C ALA A 123 23.96 -4.55 -1.31
N ALA A 124 23.58 -3.26 -1.30
CA ALA A 124 23.77 -2.34 -2.41
C ALA A 124 25.25 -1.93 -2.55
N LYS A 125 25.69 -1.71 -3.79
CA LYS A 125 27.03 -1.21 -4.10
C LYS A 125 27.00 0.31 -4.17
N ALA A 126 27.02 0.96 -3.01
CA ALA A 126 27.13 2.41 -2.90
C ALA A 126 28.57 2.84 -2.59
N HIS A 127 29.00 3.98 -3.13
CA HIS A 127 30.32 4.55 -2.83
C HIS A 127 30.38 5.13 -1.42
N GLU A 128 29.27 5.72 -0.96
CA GLU A 128 29.13 6.34 0.34
C GLU A 128 27.80 5.95 0.98
N PRO A 129 27.75 5.67 2.30
CA PRO A 129 26.52 5.32 3.00
C PRO A 129 25.41 6.36 2.86
N VAL A 130 25.78 7.64 2.77
CA VAL A 130 24.83 8.76 2.62
C VAL A 130 24.08 8.68 1.29
N SER A 131 24.76 8.27 0.21
CA SER A 131 24.11 8.09 -1.10
C SER A 131 23.03 7.03 -1.05
N GLU A 132 23.29 5.91 -0.37
CA GLU A 132 22.29 4.85 -0.21
C GLU A 132 21.16 5.28 0.74
N GLY A 133 21.48 6.05 1.79
CA GLY A 133 20.47 6.65 2.67
C GLY A 133 19.49 7.56 1.93
N MET A 134 19.95 8.33 0.94
CA MET A 134 19.08 9.14 0.10
C MET A 134 18.17 8.29 -0.80
N VAL A 135 18.67 7.16 -1.30
CA VAL A 135 17.86 6.19 -2.06
C VAL A 135 16.82 5.54 -1.17
N ALA A 136 17.18 5.16 0.06
CA ALA A 136 16.26 4.55 1.02
C ALA A 136 15.07 5.47 1.37
N ILE A 137 15.25 6.80 1.39
CA ILE A 137 14.17 7.77 1.62
C ILE A 137 13.13 7.77 0.49
N LEU A 138 13.52 7.38 -0.74
CA LEU A 138 12.57 7.29 -1.85
C LEU A 138 11.54 6.18 -1.65
N GLU A 139 11.87 5.13 -0.88
CA GLU A 139 10.96 4.00 -0.63
C GLU A 139 9.66 4.45 0.07
N PRO A 140 9.68 5.09 1.26
CA PRO A 140 8.46 5.58 1.90
C PRO A 140 7.78 6.71 1.12
N PHE A 141 8.54 7.51 0.37
CA PHE A 141 7.96 8.56 -0.45
C PHE A 141 7.10 7.97 -1.59
N ILE A 142 7.65 7.03 -2.35
CA ILE A 142 6.92 6.39 -3.44
C ILE A 142 5.78 5.53 -2.88
N ASP A 143 6.03 4.70 -1.87
CA ASP A 143 5.02 3.80 -1.32
C ASP A 143 3.88 4.57 -0.63
N THR A 144 4.18 5.44 0.33
CA THR A 144 3.14 6.06 1.16
C THR A 144 2.59 7.33 0.54
N ILE A 145 3.46 8.27 0.14
CA ILE A 145 3.04 9.60 -0.31
C ILE A 145 2.42 9.54 -1.71
N ILE A 146 2.88 8.63 -2.57
CA ILE A 146 2.33 8.48 -3.92
C ILE A 146 1.32 7.33 -3.96
N ILE A 147 1.74 6.09 -3.76
CA ILE A 147 0.90 4.92 -4.06
C ILE A 147 -0.25 4.75 -3.05
N CYS A 148 0.01 4.83 -1.76
CA CYS A 148 -1.02 4.72 -0.73
C CYS A 148 -1.97 5.92 -0.73
N PHE A 149 -1.45 7.13 -0.95
CA PHE A 149 -2.30 8.32 -1.11
C PHE A 149 -3.28 8.18 -2.29
N LEU A 150 -2.78 7.75 -3.46
CA LEU A 150 -3.62 7.46 -4.62
C LEU A 150 -4.64 6.36 -4.32
N THR A 151 -4.25 5.33 -3.58
CA THR A 151 -5.17 4.27 -3.14
C THR A 151 -6.30 4.82 -2.27
N GLY A 152 -5.98 5.70 -1.31
CA GLY A 152 -6.97 6.39 -0.49
C GLY A 152 -7.92 7.24 -1.33
N LEU A 153 -7.39 8.01 -2.28
CA LEU A 153 -8.21 8.80 -3.20
C LEU A 153 -9.09 7.94 -4.12
N VAL A 154 -8.60 6.81 -4.62
CA VAL A 154 -9.40 5.85 -5.39
C VAL A 154 -10.58 5.36 -4.56
N LEU A 155 -10.34 4.95 -3.31
CA LEU A 155 -11.40 4.48 -2.42
C LEU A 155 -12.44 5.57 -2.15
N LEU A 156 -12.01 6.79 -1.81
CA LEU A 156 -12.91 7.90 -1.50
C LEU A 156 -13.69 8.38 -2.73
N SER A 157 -13.00 8.58 -3.86
CA SER A 157 -13.60 9.14 -5.07
C SER A 157 -14.56 8.19 -5.78
N SER A 158 -14.33 6.87 -5.69
CA SER A 158 -15.24 5.86 -6.24
C SER A 158 -16.45 5.58 -5.34
N GLY A 159 -16.41 5.97 -4.06
CA GLY A 159 -17.52 5.79 -3.13
C GLY A 159 -17.71 4.35 -2.62
N VAL A 160 -16.91 3.38 -3.09
CA VAL A 160 -17.02 1.95 -2.71
C VAL A 160 -16.86 1.71 -1.20
N TRP A 161 -16.21 2.63 -0.49
CA TRP A 161 -16.05 2.57 0.96
C TRP A 161 -17.38 2.68 1.73
N LYS A 162 -18.46 3.14 1.10
CA LYS A 162 -19.81 3.19 1.67
C LYS A 162 -20.60 1.90 1.50
N GLU A 163 -20.14 1.02 0.61
CA GLU A 163 -20.79 -0.26 0.34
C GLU A 163 -20.29 -1.29 1.34
N LYS A 164 -21.23 -1.95 2.05
CA LYS A 164 -20.87 -3.18 2.76
C LYS A 164 -20.73 -4.28 1.72
N LEU A 165 -19.51 -4.74 1.51
CA LEU A 165 -19.28 -6.01 0.83
C LEU A 165 -20.08 -7.09 1.58
N PRO A 166 -20.92 -7.88 0.89
CA PRO A 166 -21.69 -8.97 1.50
C PRO A 166 -20.80 -10.07 2.09
#